data_AF-A0A7I7PA10-F1
#
_entry.id   AF-A0A7I7PA10-F1
#
_cell.length_a   1.000
_cell.length_b   1.000
_cell.length_c   1.000
_cell.angle_alpha   90.00
_cell.angle_beta   90.00
_cell.angle_gamma   90.00
#
_symmetry.space_group_name_H-M   'P 1'
#
loop_
_entity.id
_entity.type
_entity.pdbx_description
1 polymer ?
#
loop_
_entity_poly.entity_id
_entity_poly.type
_entity_poly.pdbx_seq_one_letter_code
_entity_poly.pdbx_strand_id
1 'polypeptide(L)'
;MTAPVERKLPGQPVAREELVRDYDDWKRANLLDGPGRAAIFDLLVPKPDETYQWRVELDCGCIRDAVTLGDDVASLLAKSDTYHFSMQKPSEREIAEATEQMNEEIREDLKAKRDGDKPPIRPHRPSVRGKDKLPPGQWLCQYNSECRRYRSHGGPVRDIVEWARRRDDLHTIKPLEIDGKVIRPAKEYALWDVVLGCGHFHQERTEPDWKPDDGIGHNKPSKKWRGLEEMLEMVAHGDPDEEEYWRRVYAENHPEPVPFTRCHTCACLRSVVAYQRVGWVAPKPKPIKPVKPKPPRRETLQRRLQKLESEAAQLREQLKNLPREADPGSE
;
A
#
# COMPACT_ATOMS: atom_id res chain seq x y z
N MET A 1 19.46 1.44 11.49
CA MET A 1 19.54 2.08 10.17
C MET A 1 20.08 3.49 10.37
N THR A 2 21.01 3.93 9.53
CA THR A 2 21.52 5.31 9.58
C THR A 2 20.45 6.27 9.08
N ALA A 3 20.29 7.42 9.73
CA ALA A 3 19.36 8.44 9.26
C ALA A 3 19.77 8.93 7.86
N PRO A 4 18.81 9.13 6.93
CA PRO A 4 19.10 9.66 5.61
C PRO A 4 19.74 11.06 5.69
N VAL A 5 20.73 11.32 4.85
CA VAL A 5 21.48 12.60 4.85
C VAL A 5 21.02 13.52 3.73
N GLU A 6 20.82 14.79 4.04
CA GLU A 6 20.55 15.81 3.02
C GLU A 6 21.85 16.17 2.27
N ARG A 7 21.88 15.98 0.95
CA ARG A 7 23.02 16.37 0.11
C ARG A 7 22.60 16.58 -1.35
N LYS A 8 23.46 17.24 -2.13
CA LYS A 8 23.27 17.33 -3.58
C LYS A 8 23.58 15.97 -4.22
N LEU A 9 22.64 15.44 -5.00
CA LEU A 9 22.76 14.14 -5.66
C LEU A 9 23.20 14.31 -7.14
N PRO A 10 23.97 13.35 -7.70
CA PRO A 10 24.40 13.40 -9.09
C PRO A 10 23.24 13.27 -10.08
N GLY A 11 23.44 13.76 -11.31
CA GLY A 11 22.40 13.84 -12.34
C GLY A 11 21.47 15.03 -12.16
N GLN A 12 20.43 15.10 -12.99
CA GLN A 12 19.41 16.15 -12.94
C GLN A 12 18.09 15.58 -12.39
N PRO A 13 17.29 16.38 -11.67
CA PRO A 13 15.91 16.01 -11.37
C PRO A 13 15.10 15.86 -12.65
N VAL A 14 14.00 15.10 -12.57
CA VAL A 14 12.96 15.11 -13.61
C VAL A 14 12.45 16.54 -13.80
N ALA A 15 12.24 16.96 -15.05
CA ALA A 15 11.78 18.31 -15.35
C ALA A 15 10.39 18.56 -14.72
N ARG A 16 10.16 19.75 -14.18
CA ARG A 16 8.87 20.07 -13.53
C ARG A 16 7.70 19.98 -14.52
N GLU A 17 7.95 20.36 -15.76
CA GLU A 17 6.99 20.29 -16.87
C GLU A 17 6.58 18.86 -17.20
N GLU A 18 7.48 17.90 -16.97
CA GLU A 18 7.22 16.47 -17.14
C GLU A 18 6.36 15.95 -15.99
N LEU A 19 6.68 16.31 -14.74
CA LEU A 19 5.85 15.95 -13.57
C LEU A 19 4.43 16.51 -13.65
N VAL A 20 4.27 17.74 -14.14
CA VAL A 20 2.94 18.35 -14.38
C VAL A 20 2.20 17.58 -15.48
N ARG A 21 2.89 17.20 -16.56
CA ARG A 21 2.30 16.44 -17.66
C ARG A 21 1.82 15.06 -17.20
N ASP A 22 2.63 14.34 -16.42
CA ASP A 22 2.27 13.05 -15.85
C ASP A 22 1.02 13.15 -14.96
N TYR A 23 0.94 14.21 -14.14
CA TYR A 23 -0.25 14.50 -13.35
C TYR A 23 -1.49 14.75 -14.25
N ASP A 24 -1.36 15.56 -15.29
CA ASP A 24 -2.45 15.88 -16.21
C ASP A 24 -2.89 14.67 -17.06
N ASP A 25 -1.96 13.81 -17.44
CA ASP A 25 -2.25 12.52 -18.10
C ASP A 25 -3.04 11.61 -17.15
N TRP A 26 -2.62 11.50 -15.89
CA TRP A 26 -3.31 10.68 -14.90
C TRP A 26 -4.71 11.24 -14.58
N LYS A 27 -4.84 12.56 -14.47
CA LYS A 27 -6.13 13.24 -14.31
C LYS A 27 -7.06 12.96 -15.49
N ARG A 28 -6.55 13.06 -16.73
CA ARG A 28 -7.31 12.76 -17.95
C ARG A 28 -7.76 11.31 -18.01
N ALA A 29 -6.91 10.36 -17.66
CA ALA A 29 -7.30 8.95 -17.60
C ALA A 29 -8.48 8.73 -16.62
N ASN A 30 -8.42 9.32 -15.42
CA ASN A 30 -9.52 9.21 -14.45
C ASN A 30 -10.80 9.94 -14.89
N LEU A 31 -10.69 11.02 -15.68
CA LEU A 31 -11.83 11.68 -16.30
C LEU A 31 -12.51 10.79 -17.34
N LEU A 32 -11.72 10.08 -18.16
CA LEU A 32 -12.22 9.14 -19.17
C LEU A 32 -12.91 7.93 -18.54
N ASP A 33 -12.46 7.48 -17.37
CA ASP A 33 -13.08 6.39 -16.60
C ASP A 33 -14.42 6.80 -15.93
N GLY A 34 -14.78 8.08 -15.96
CA GLY A 34 -16.10 8.60 -15.57
C GLY A 34 -16.08 9.63 -14.42
N PRO A 35 -17.19 10.35 -14.21
CA PRO A 35 -17.25 11.50 -13.30
C PRO A 35 -16.97 11.14 -11.83
N GLY A 36 -17.35 9.93 -11.39
CA GLY A 36 -17.06 9.46 -10.03
C GLY A 36 -15.56 9.26 -9.78
N ARG A 37 -14.83 8.69 -10.75
CA ARG A 37 -13.37 8.51 -10.67
C ARG A 37 -12.64 9.85 -10.67
N ALA A 38 -13.07 10.77 -11.52
CA ALA A 38 -12.54 12.13 -11.55
C ALA A 38 -12.71 12.86 -10.19
N ALA A 39 -13.89 12.78 -9.58
CA ALA A 39 -14.14 13.40 -8.28
C ALA A 39 -13.28 12.79 -7.16
N ILE A 40 -13.10 11.47 -7.15
CA ILE A 40 -12.21 10.78 -6.20
C ILE A 40 -10.75 11.20 -6.42
N PHE A 41 -10.33 11.32 -7.68
CA PHE A 41 -8.98 11.76 -8.03
C PHE A 41 -8.71 13.16 -7.50
N ASP A 42 -9.57 14.13 -7.80
CA ASP A 42 -9.41 15.53 -7.36
C ASP A 42 -9.44 15.67 -5.82
N LEU A 43 -10.04 14.70 -5.10
CA LEU A 43 -10.07 14.67 -3.64
C LEU A 43 -8.79 14.05 -3.03
N LEU A 44 -8.24 13.00 -3.64
CA LEU A 44 -7.20 12.17 -3.04
C LEU A 44 -5.79 12.45 -3.57
N VAL A 45 -5.66 13.01 -4.76
CA VAL A 45 -4.38 13.23 -5.41
C VAL A 45 -3.97 14.70 -5.26
N PRO A 46 -2.86 14.99 -4.56
CA PRO A 46 -2.34 16.35 -4.43
C PRO A 46 -2.05 16.98 -5.79
N LYS A 47 -2.40 18.26 -5.94
CA LYS A 47 -2.14 18.99 -7.19
C LYS A 47 -0.66 19.36 -7.31
N PRO A 48 -0.15 19.63 -8.53
CA PRO A 48 1.24 20.02 -8.72
C PRO A 48 1.70 21.20 -7.85
N ASP A 49 0.83 22.18 -7.59
CA ASP A 49 1.11 23.35 -6.74
C ASP A 49 1.09 23.06 -5.24
N GLU A 50 0.62 21.87 -4.85
CA GLU A 50 0.61 21.35 -3.48
C GLU A 50 1.75 20.33 -3.25
N THR A 51 2.42 19.93 -4.33
CA THR A 51 3.48 18.91 -4.29
C THR A 51 4.89 19.49 -4.29
N TYR A 52 5.77 18.84 -3.54
CA TYR A 52 7.19 19.13 -3.53
C TYR A 52 7.98 17.96 -4.12
N GLN A 53 8.94 18.29 -4.97
CA GLN A 53 9.84 17.36 -5.61
C GLN A 53 11.12 17.16 -4.79
N TRP A 54 11.49 15.89 -4.66
CA TRP A 54 12.69 15.41 -4.00
C TRP A 54 13.46 14.52 -4.96
N ARG A 55 14.76 14.42 -4.76
CA ARG A 55 15.54 13.28 -5.27
C ARG A 55 15.96 12.45 -4.08
N VAL A 56 15.82 11.15 -4.19
CA VAL A 56 16.22 10.20 -3.15
C VAL A 56 17.25 9.24 -3.70
N GLU A 57 18.30 9.01 -2.92
CA GLU A 57 19.30 7.98 -3.16
C GLU A 57 19.00 6.78 -2.26
N LEU A 58 18.95 5.62 -2.89
CA LEU A 58 18.73 4.34 -2.23
C LEU A 58 20.06 3.71 -1.82
N ASP A 59 20.05 2.77 -0.88
CA ASP A 59 21.26 2.05 -0.43
C ASP A 59 21.99 1.26 -1.53
N CYS A 60 21.35 1.05 -2.69
CA CYS A 60 21.96 0.47 -3.89
C CYS A 60 22.66 1.50 -4.78
N GLY A 61 22.63 2.78 -4.43
CA GLY A 61 23.17 3.90 -5.20
C GLY A 61 22.22 4.42 -6.30
N CYS A 62 21.07 3.78 -6.52
CA CYS A 62 20.07 4.30 -7.45
C CYS A 62 19.48 5.60 -6.91
N ILE A 63 19.34 6.57 -7.81
CA ILE A 63 18.68 7.84 -7.52
C ILE A 63 17.39 7.89 -8.30
N ARG A 64 16.33 8.36 -7.65
CA ARG A 64 15.02 8.57 -8.28
C ARG A 64 14.34 9.81 -7.73
N ASP A 65 13.45 10.37 -8.52
CA ASP A 65 12.63 11.49 -8.11
C ASP A 65 11.40 10.98 -7.33
N ALA A 66 11.00 11.75 -6.33
CA ALA A 66 9.83 11.47 -5.52
C ALA A 66 9.05 12.77 -5.30
N VAL A 67 7.72 12.65 -5.23
CA VAL A 67 6.84 13.77 -4.91
C VAL A 67 6.05 13.49 -3.63
N THR A 68 5.92 14.51 -2.79
CA THR A 68 5.13 14.48 -1.55
C THR A 68 4.19 15.67 -1.52
N LEU A 69 3.14 15.58 -0.70
CA LEU A 69 2.38 16.75 -0.28
C LEU A 69 3.28 17.60 0.64
N GLY A 70 3.54 18.84 0.25
CA GLY A 70 4.42 19.72 1.01
C GLY A 70 5.90 19.35 1.01
N ASP A 71 6.72 20.22 1.60
CA ASP A 71 8.20 20.17 1.64
C ASP A 71 8.75 19.62 2.96
N ASP A 72 7.95 18.82 3.66
CA ASP A 72 8.34 18.18 4.92
C ASP A 72 9.10 16.86 4.68
N VAL A 73 10.28 16.73 5.29
CA VAL A 73 11.11 15.52 5.17
C VAL A 73 10.45 14.34 5.88
N ALA A 74 9.73 14.56 6.98
CA ALA A 74 9.03 13.45 7.63
C ALA A 74 7.98 12.84 6.70
N SER A 75 7.31 13.64 5.87
CA SER A 75 6.40 13.18 4.82
C SER A 75 7.10 12.37 3.72
N LEU A 76 8.32 12.76 3.33
CA LEU A 76 9.16 11.97 2.42
C LEU A 76 9.56 10.62 3.03
N LEU A 77 10.02 10.63 4.28
CA LEU A 77 10.46 9.42 4.98
C LEU A 77 9.31 8.52 5.40
N ALA A 78 8.10 9.07 5.56
CA ALA A 78 6.87 8.31 5.76
C ALA A 78 6.38 7.63 4.47
N LYS A 79 6.87 8.08 3.31
CA LYS A 79 6.53 7.50 2.02
C LYS A 79 7.23 6.16 1.85
N SER A 80 6.54 5.25 1.19
CA SER A 80 7.02 3.92 0.87
C SER A 80 6.35 3.41 -0.40
N ASP A 81 7.00 2.47 -1.08
CA ASP A 81 6.41 1.84 -2.25
C ASP A 81 5.36 0.78 -1.85
N THR A 82 4.51 0.46 -2.82
CA THR A 82 3.63 -0.71 -2.76
C THR A 82 4.25 -1.80 -3.62
N TYR A 83 4.28 -3.03 -3.14
CA TYR A 83 4.70 -4.20 -3.91
C TYR A 83 3.51 -5.08 -4.27
N HIS A 84 3.64 -5.80 -5.37
CA HIS A 84 2.68 -6.81 -5.80
C HIS A 84 3.22 -8.20 -5.45
N PHE A 85 2.38 -9.02 -4.82
CA PHE A 85 2.70 -10.42 -4.48
C PHE A 85 1.74 -11.42 -5.13
N SER A 86 0.64 -10.95 -5.69
CA SER A 86 -0.29 -11.76 -6.49
C SER A 86 -0.80 -10.93 -7.67
N MET A 87 -0.90 -11.58 -8.83
CA MET A 87 -1.49 -11.02 -10.04
C MET A 87 -2.92 -11.53 -10.28
N GLN A 88 -3.42 -12.39 -9.39
CA GLN A 88 -4.76 -12.97 -9.51
C GLN A 88 -5.80 -11.97 -9.05
N LYS A 89 -6.87 -11.86 -9.84
CA LYS A 89 -8.02 -11.06 -9.45
C LYS A 89 -8.78 -11.82 -8.37
N PRO A 90 -9.15 -11.16 -7.26
CA PRO A 90 -9.98 -11.81 -6.25
C PRO A 90 -11.40 -12.04 -6.77
N SER A 91 -12.05 -13.08 -6.25
CA SER A 91 -13.46 -13.35 -6.48
C SER A 91 -14.35 -12.27 -5.86
N GLU A 92 -15.62 -12.20 -6.28
CA GLU A 92 -16.61 -11.30 -5.65
C GLU A 92 -16.82 -11.63 -4.16
N ARG A 93 -16.77 -12.93 -3.82
CA ARG A 93 -16.88 -13.40 -2.44
C ARG A 93 -15.70 -12.92 -1.60
N GLU A 94 -14.46 -13.08 -2.10
CA GLU A 94 -13.26 -12.60 -1.41
C GLU A 94 -13.32 -11.08 -1.18
N ILE A 95 -13.82 -10.31 -2.16
CA ILE A 95 -13.99 -8.87 -2.04
C ILE A 95 -15.04 -8.53 -0.96
N ALA A 96 -16.18 -9.25 -0.95
CA ALA A 96 -17.25 -9.03 0.02
C ALA A 96 -16.78 -9.33 1.45
N GLU A 97 -16.14 -10.48 1.67
CA GLU A 97 -15.59 -10.88 2.97
C GLU A 97 -14.53 -9.89 3.47
N ALA A 98 -13.60 -9.48 2.60
CA ALA A 98 -12.59 -8.48 2.95
C ALA A 98 -13.21 -7.11 3.29
N THR A 99 -14.29 -6.74 2.61
CA THR A 99 -15.01 -5.48 2.86
C THR A 99 -15.76 -5.53 4.19
N GLU A 100 -16.47 -6.63 4.46
CA GLU A 100 -17.16 -6.86 5.73
C GLU A 100 -16.17 -6.83 6.90
N GLN A 101 -15.05 -7.54 6.77
CA GLN A 101 -14.00 -7.54 7.78
C GLN A 101 -13.42 -6.15 8.01
N MET A 102 -13.08 -5.41 6.94
CA MET A 102 -12.58 -4.03 7.07
C MET A 102 -13.59 -3.12 7.79
N ASN A 103 -14.89 -3.27 7.49
CA ASN A 103 -15.93 -2.51 8.16
C ASN A 103 -16.03 -2.85 9.65
N GLU A 104 -15.88 -4.12 10.01
CA GLU A 104 -15.87 -4.54 11.42
C GLU A 104 -14.65 -3.98 12.16
N GLU A 105 -13.48 -4.07 11.56
CA GLU A 105 -12.25 -3.49 12.12
C GLU A 105 -12.37 -1.98 12.37
N ILE A 106 -12.99 -1.25 11.44
CA ILE A 106 -13.27 0.18 11.61
C ILE A 106 -14.24 0.42 12.78
N ARG A 107 -15.28 -0.41 12.93
CA ARG A 107 -16.22 -0.29 14.06
C ARG A 107 -15.52 -0.53 15.40
N GLU A 108 -14.67 -1.55 15.47
CA GLU A 108 -13.84 -1.83 16.65
C GLU A 108 -12.92 -0.65 16.99
N ASP A 109 -12.25 -0.08 15.99
CA ASP A 109 -11.35 1.06 16.19
C ASP A 109 -12.09 2.30 16.67
N LEU A 110 -13.26 2.58 16.10
CA LEU A 110 -14.12 3.67 16.53
C LEU A 110 -14.63 3.47 17.95
N LYS A 111 -14.97 2.22 18.32
CA LYS A 111 -15.37 1.86 19.68
C LYS A 111 -14.22 2.06 20.66
N ALA A 112 -13.03 1.52 20.38
CA ALA A 112 -11.84 1.71 21.21
C ALA A 112 -11.53 3.20 21.40
N LYS A 113 -11.54 3.97 20.32
CA LYS A 113 -11.32 5.42 20.37
C LYS A 113 -12.36 6.14 21.23
N ARG A 114 -13.63 5.76 21.15
CA ARG A 114 -14.71 6.33 21.97
C ARG A 114 -14.52 6.00 23.45
N ASP A 115 -14.09 4.78 23.74
CA ASP A 115 -13.94 4.27 25.10
C ASP A 115 -12.58 4.71 25.72
N GLY A 116 -11.73 5.41 24.95
CA GLY A 116 -10.42 5.91 25.38
C GLY A 116 -9.30 4.86 25.31
N ASP A 117 -9.60 3.70 24.73
CA ASP A 117 -8.71 2.57 24.57
C ASP A 117 -7.89 2.66 23.28
N LYS A 118 -6.76 1.94 23.27
CA LYS A 118 -6.00 1.72 22.04
C LYS A 118 -6.72 0.69 21.18
N PRO A 119 -6.71 0.86 19.85
CA PRO A 119 -7.20 -0.18 18.94
C PRO A 119 -6.53 -1.53 19.20
N PRO A 120 -7.24 -2.65 19.01
CA PRO A 120 -6.66 -3.97 19.16
C PRO A 120 -5.51 -4.16 18.18
N ILE A 121 -4.43 -4.79 18.64
CA ILE A 121 -3.31 -5.15 17.75
C ILE A 121 -3.77 -6.33 16.89
N ARG A 122 -3.88 -6.10 15.58
CA ARG A 122 -4.25 -7.13 14.60
C ARG A 122 -3.00 -7.62 13.85
N PRO A 123 -2.89 -8.91 13.53
CA PRO A 123 -1.81 -9.41 12.70
C PRO A 123 -1.88 -8.80 11.30
N HIS A 124 -0.72 -8.53 10.70
CA HIS A 124 -0.66 -8.00 9.33
C HIS A 124 -1.12 -9.08 8.35
N ARG A 125 -2.14 -8.78 7.54
CA ARG A 125 -2.78 -9.76 6.63
C ARG A 125 -2.55 -9.39 5.16
N PRO A 126 -2.50 -10.40 4.26
CA PRO A 126 -2.37 -10.14 2.83
C PRO A 126 -3.61 -9.45 2.28
N SER A 127 -3.40 -8.28 1.68
CA SER A 127 -4.44 -7.56 0.92
C SER A 127 -5.12 -8.47 -0.11
N VAL A 128 -6.45 -8.43 -0.16
CA VAL A 128 -7.25 -9.20 -1.14
C VAL A 128 -6.86 -8.93 -2.59
N ARG A 129 -6.32 -7.74 -2.87
CA ARG A 129 -5.92 -7.32 -4.21
C ARG A 129 -4.49 -7.74 -4.60
N GLY A 130 -3.80 -8.53 -3.77
CA GLY A 130 -2.47 -9.05 -4.11
C GLY A 130 -1.36 -7.99 -4.10
N LYS A 131 -1.58 -6.88 -3.38
CA LYS A 131 -0.61 -5.78 -3.24
C LYS A 131 -0.57 -5.26 -1.83
N ASP A 132 0.62 -4.94 -1.34
CA ASP A 132 0.82 -4.50 0.03
C ASP A 132 1.82 -3.36 0.12
N LYS A 133 1.69 -2.54 1.16
CA LYS A 133 2.51 -1.34 1.35
C LYS A 133 3.73 -1.68 2.20
N LEU A 134 4.90 -1.26 1.73
CA LEU A 134 6.12 -1.41 2.51
C LEU A 134 6.10 -0.51 3.75
N PRO A 135 6.87 -0.87 4.79
CA PRO A 135 7.17 0.02 5.90
C PRO A 135 7.63 1.42 5.44
N PRO A 136 7.34 2.48 6.22
CA PRO A 136 7.82 3.83 5.96
C PRO A 136 9.32 3.88 5.63
N GLY A 137 9.67 4.61 4.57
CA GLY A 137 11.07 4.82 4.16
C GLY A 137 11.67 3.68 3.35
N GLN A 138 10.90 2.61 3.09
CA GLN A 138 11.31 1.51 2.23
C GLN A 138 10.72 1.64 0.83
N TRP A 139 11.56 1.35 -0.16
CA TRP A 139 11.26 1.57 -1.56
C TRP A 139 11.73 0.37 -2.39
N LEU A 140 11.11 0.18 -3.54
CA LEU A 140 11.42 -0.89 -4.48
C LEU A 140 12.32 -0.35 -5.59
N CYS A 141 13.43 -1.03 -5.83
CA CYS A 141 14.28 -0.81 -6.98
C CYS A 141 13.91 -1.80 -8.09
N GLN A 142 12.66 -1.78 -8.58
CA GLN A 142 12.11 -2.80 -9.49
C GLN A 142 12.20 -2.44 -10.98
N TYR A 143 12.57 -1.22 -11.33
CA TYR A 143 12.47 -0.72 -12.72
C TYR A 143 13.80 -0.21 -13.29
N ASN A 144 14.90 -0.39 -12.57
CA ASN A 144 16.21 0.01 -13.06
C ASN A 144 17.05 -1.24 -13.39
N SER A 145 17.01 -1.67 -14.65
CA SER A 145 17.82 -2.80 -15.15
C SER A 145 19.33 -2.53 -15.05
N GLU A 146 19.75 -1.27 -14.96
CA GLU A 146 21.15 -0.89 -14.75
C GLU A 146 21.58 -0.98 -13.28
N CYS A 147 20.63 -1.13 -12.35
CA CYS A 147 20.96 -1.36 -10.95
C CYS A 147 21.61 -2.73 -10.82
N ARG A 148 22.88 -2.78 -10.41
CA ARG A 148 23.60 -4.05 -10.15
C ARG A 148 22.94 -4.92 -9.08
N ARG A 149 22.11 -4.30 -8.23
CA ARG A 149 21.31 -5.01 -7.22
C ARG A 149 19.88 -5.30 -7.68
N TYR A 150 19.45 -4.84 -8.85
CA TYR A 150 18.17 -5.28 -9.39
C TYR A 150 18.22 -6.78 -9.67
N ARG A 151 17.10 -7.43 -9.41
CA ARG A 151 16.88 -8.86 -9.65
C ARG A 151 15.53 -8.99 -10.30
N SER A 152 15.52 -9.36 -11.58
CA SER A 152 14.27 -9.67 -12.30
C SER A 152 13.65 -10.98 -11.83
N HIS A 153 14.47 -11.88 -11.27
CA HIS A 153 14.09 -13.23 -10.89
C HIS A 153 14.64 -13.53 -9.49
N GLY A 154 13.77 -14.07 -8.64
CA GLY A 154 14.18 -14.52 -7.31
C GLY A 154 14.59 -13.40 -6.35
N GLY A 155 15.12 -13.82 -5.23
CA GLY A 155 15.47 -13.06 -4.04
C GLY A 155 15.84 -14.05 -2.94
N PRO A 156 16.31 -13.57 -1.77
CA PRO A 156 16.78 -14.47 -0.73
C PRO A 156 15.68 -15.46 -0.35
N VAL A 157 16.10 -16.70 -0.09
CA VAL A 157 15.19 -17.77 0.33
C VAL A 157 14.62 -17.42 1.72
N ARG A 158 13.31 -17.60 1.86
CA ARG A 158 12.56 -17.34 3.09
C ARG A 158 11.60 -18.48 3.33
N ASP A 159 11.54 -18.92 4.57
CA ASP A 159 10.52 -19.88 5.02
C ASP A 159 9.13 -19.31 4.86
N ILE A 160 8.17 -20.16 4.51
CA ILE A 160 6.76 -19.88 4.64
C ILE A 160 6.40 -20.10 6.11
N VAL A 161 6.06 -19.03 6.81
CA VAL A 161 5.71 -19.09 8.24
C VAL A 161 4.20 -19.18 8.46
N GLU A 162 3.40 -18.85 7.44
CA GLU A 162 1.94 -18.91 7.52
C GLU A 162 1.31 -19.09 6.13
N TRP A 163 0.32 -19.98 6.05
CA TRP A 163 -0.57 -20.16 4.90
C TRP A 163 -1.85 -19.33 5.12
N ALA A 164 -1.75 -18.02 4.93
CA ALA A 164 -2.71 -17.04 5.45
C ALA A 164 -4.10 -17.09 4.79
N ARG A 165 -4.17 -17.32 3.46
CA ARG A 165 -5.45 -17.37 2.74
C ARG A 165 -5.37 -18.27 1.52
N ARG A 166 -6.30 -19.21 1.40
CA ARG A 166 -6.58 -19.91 0.13
C ARG A 166 -7.48 -19.03 -0.73
N ARG A 167 -7.13 -18.87 -2.01
CA ARG A 167 -7.99 -18.20 -3.00
C ARG A 167 -9.15 -19.11 -3.40
N ASP A 168 -10.23 -18.48 -3.84
CA ASP A 168 -11.42 -19.20 -4.31
C ASP A 168 -11.13 -19.90 -5.64
N ASP A 169 -10.53 -19.14 -6.55
CA ASP A 169 -10.27 -19.59 -7.92
C ASP A 169 -9.01 -20.46 -7.98
N LEU A 170 -9.14 -21.58 -8.69
CA LEU A 170 -7.99 -22.41 -9.03
C LEU A 170 -7.17 -21.73 -10.12
N HIS A 171 -5.85 -21.88 -10.02
CA HIS A 171 -4.96 -21.51 -11.09
C HIS A 171 -4.90 -22.61 -12.14
N THR A 172 -5.54 -22.39 -13.28
CA THR A 172 -5.49 -23.32 -14.41
C THR A 172 -4.30 -23.01 -15.31
N ILE A 173 -3.35 -23.94 -15.38
CA ILE A 173 -2.35 -23.94 -16.44
C ILE A 173 -2.97 -24.61 -17.67
N LYS A 174 -3.07 -23.85 -18.77
CA LYS A 174 -3.62 -24.33 -20.05
C LYS A 174 -2.83 -25.52 -20.61
N PRO A 175 -3.50 -26.40 -21.37
CA PRO A 175 -2.80 -27.47 -22.07
C PRO A 175 -1.79 -26.89 -23.05
N LEU A 176 -0.66 -27.57 -23.22
CA LEU A 176 0.32 -27.27 -24.26
C LEU A 176 0.05 -28.19 -25.44
N GLU A 177 -0.39 -27.62 -26.55
CA GLU A 177 -0.62 -28.33 -27.81
C GLU A 177 0.42 -27.89 -28.84
N ILE A 178 1.05 -28.87 -29.48
CA ILE A 178 1.98 -28.66 -30.60
C ILE A 178 1.51 -29.59 -31.72
N ASP A 179 1.23 -29.04 -32.90
CA ASP A 179 0.76 -29.77 -34.08
C ASP A 179 -0.48 -30.66 -33.82
N GLY A 180 -1.43 -30.13 -33.05
CA GLY A 180 -2.66 -30.84 -32.70
C GLY A 180 -2.48 -31.98 -31.69
N LYS A 181 -1.28 -32.17 -31.15
CA LYS A 181 -0.98 -33.15 -30.10
C LYS A 181 -0.82 -32.44 -28.75
N VAL A 182 -1.61 -32.86 -27.76
CA VAL A 182 -1.47 -32.42 -26.37
C VAL A 182 -0.15 -32.99 -25.81
N ILE A 183 0.85 -32.12 -25.66
CA ILE A 183 2.15 -32.45 -25.06
C ILE A 183 2.05 -32.43 -23.54
N ARG A 184 1.23 -31.52 -23.00
CA ARG A 184 0.96 -31.41 -21.56
C ARG A 184 -0.51 -31.08 -21.36
N PRO A 185 -1.26 -31.88 -20.56
CA PRO A 185 -2.66 -31.59 -20.29
C PRO A 185 -2.83 -30.31 -19.46
N ALA A 186 -4.06 -29.82 -19.39
CA ALA A 186 -4.42 -28.79 -18.42
C ALA A 186 -4.13 -29.32 -17.00
N LYS A 187 -3.65 -28.44 -16.12
CA LYS A 187 -3.50 -28.76 -14.70
C LYS A 187 -3.97 -27.59 -13.86
N GLU A 188 -4.72 -27.90 -12.82
CA GLU A 188 -5.26 -26.93 -11.86
C GLU A 188 -4.47 -26.99 -10.56
N TYR A 189 -4.38 -25.86 -9.90
CA TYR A 189 -3.70 -25.70 -8.61
C TYR A 189 -4.54 -24.84 -7.70
N ALA A 190 -4.57 -25.18 -6.42
CA ALA A 190 -5.01 -24.22 -5.42
C ALA A 190 -3.94 -23.12 -5.29
N LEU A 191 -4.40 -21.90 -5.04
CA LEU A 191 -3.53 -20.76 -4.79
C LEU A 191 -3.64 -20.32 -3.34
N TRP A 192 -2.49 -20.09 -2.74
CA TRP A 192 -2.38 -19.62 -1.37
C TRP A 192 -1.61 -18.32 -1.33
N ASP A 193 -2.16 -17.31 -0.68
CA ASP A 193 -1.37 -16.19 -0.19
C ASP A 193 -0.65 -16.65 1.09
N VAL A 194 0.67 -16.52 1.11
CA VAL A 194 1.53 -16.98 2.20
C VAL A 194 2.31 -15.83 2.81
N VAL A 195 2.63 -15.94 4.10
CA VAL A 195 3.53 -15.02 4.81
C VAL A 195 4.91 -15.65 4.89
N LEU A 196 5.92 -14.91 4.47
CA LEU A 196 7.30 -15.35 4.55
C LEU A 196 7.94 -14.91 5.87
N GLY A 197 9.00 -15.59 6.30
CA GLY A 197 9.73 -15.26 7.54
C GLY A 197 10.33 -13.84 7.58
N CYS A 198 10.39 -13.14 6.44
CA CYS A 198 10.75 -11.72 6.37
C CYS A 198 9.57 -10.75 6.54
N GLY A 199 8.35 -11.25 6.72
CA GLY A 199 7.11 -10.48 6.85
C GLY A 199 6.46 -10.07 5.51
N HIS A 200 7.09 -10.34 4.37
CA HIS A 200 6.47 -10.10 3.07
C HIS A 200 5.53 -11.23 2.67
N PHE A 201 4.53 -10.88 1.86
CA PHE A 201 3.63 -11.86 1.28
C PHE A 201 4.16 -12.42 -0.04
N HIS A 202 3.77 -13.65 -0.35
CA HIS A 202 3.97 -14.31 -1.64
C HIS A 202 2.73 -15.12 -2.02
N GLN A 203 2.71 -15.67 -3.24
CA GLN A 203 1.69 -16.59 -3.67
C GLN A 203 2.31 -17.95 -4.01
N GLU A 204 1.80 -19.01 -3.39
CA GLU A 204 2.23 -20.37 -3.65
C GLU A 204 1.11 -21.23 -4.25
N ARG A 205 1.54 -22.27 -4.97
CA ARG A 205 0.65 -23.23 -5.63
C ARG A 205 0.73 -24.58 -4.95
N THR A 206 -0.43 -25.19 -4.74
CA THR A 206 -0.56 -26.53 -4.16
C THR A 206 -1.51 -27.37 -4.99
N GLU A 207 -1.62 -28.66 -4.69
CA GLU A 207 -2.72 -29.48 -5.23
C GLU A 207 -4.08 -28.89 -4.81
N PRO A 208 -5.14 -29.02 -5.64
CA PRO A 208 -6.42 -28.32 -5.43
C PRO A 208 -7.10 -28.55 -4.08
N ASP A 209 -6.96 -29.75 -3.52
CA ASP A 209 -7.57 -30.21 -2.28
C ASP A 209 -6.63 -30.13 -1.06
N TRP A 210 -5.36 -29.80 -1.26
CA TRP A 210 -4.38 -29.68 -0.18
C TRP A 210 -4.72 -28.53 0.77
N LYS A 211 -4.55 -28.79 2.07
CA LYS A 211 -4.61 -27.80 3.16
C LYS A 211 -3.38 -27.91 4.07
N PRO A 212 -3.05 -26.85 4.82
CA PRO A 212 -1.89 -26.85 5.72
C PRO A 212 -1.81 -28.03 6.70
N ASP A 213 -2.97 -28.49 7.19
CA ASP A 213 -3.06 -29.64 8.11
C ASP A 213 -2.63 -30.98 7.48
N ASP A 214 -2.66 -31.10 6.16
CA ASP A 214 -2.17 -32.29 5.46
C ASP A 214 -0.63 -32.40 5.52
N GLY A 215 0.04 -31.29 5.88
CA GLY A 215 1.48 -31.20 6.03
C GLY A 215 2.23 -31.17 4.70
N ILE A 216 3.56 -31.23 4.81
CA ILE A 216 4.48 -31.21 3.67
C ILE A 216 4.75 -32.64 3.22
N GLY A 217 4.32 -32.97 2.01
CA GLY A 217 4.67 -34.21 1.33
C GLY A 217 6.12 -34.19 0.85
N HIS A 218 6.70 -35.36 0.63
CA HIS A 218 8.02 -35.51 0.03
C HIS A 218 7.89 -36.43 -1.17
N ASN A 219 8.31 -35.95 -2.34
CA ASN A 219 8.25 -36.78 -3.53
C ASN A 219 9.36 -37.83 -3.50
N LYS A 220 9.02 -39.07 -3.86
CA LYS A 220 10.06 -40.09 -4.08
C LYS A 220 10.91 -39.67 -5.29
N PRO A 221 12.25 -39.76 -5.19
CA PRO A 221 13.14 -39.48 -6.32
C PRO A 221 12.67 -40.21 -7.59
N SER A 222 12.23 -39.45 -8.56
CA SER A 222 11.83 -39.97 -9.86
C SER A 222 13.06 -40.08 -10.75
N LYS A 223 13.14 -41.12 -11.59
CA LYS A 223 14.18 -41.25 -12.64
C LYS A 223 14.22 -40.07 -13.63
N LYS A 224 13.21 -39.18 -13.60
CA LYS A 224 13.11 -37.98 -14.44
C LYS A 224 13.72 -36.73 -13.80
N TRP A 225 14.13 -36.77 -12.53
CA TRP A 225 14.76 -35.62 -11.90
C TRP A 225 16.21 -35.52 -12.34
N ARG A 226 16.62 -34.30 -12.65
CA ARG A 226 18.00 -33.99 -12.98
C ARG A 226 18.85 -34.00 -11.71
N GLY A 227 20.15 -34.18 -11.85
CA GLY A 227 21.08 -34.04 -10.72
C GLY A 227 21.04 -32.60 -10.18
N LEU A 228 21.45 -32.42 -8.92
CA LEU A 228 21.53 -31.07 -8.33
C LEU A 228 22.49 -30.20 -9.14
N GLU A 229 23.66 -30.73 -9.51
CA GLU A 229 24.68 -30.01 -10.29
C GLU A 229 24.11 -29.52 -11.63
N GLU A 230 23.39 -30.38 -12.34
CA GLU A 230 22.73 -30.04 -13.61
C GLU A 230 21.63 -28.98 -13.41
N MET A 231 20.84 -29.08 -12.33
CA MET A 231 19.84 -28.06 -12.00
C MET A 231 20.46 -26.70 -11.69
N LEU A 232 21.56 -26.68 -10.92
CA LEU A 232 22.27 -25.44 -10.60
C LEU A 232 22.86 -24.80 -11.86
N GLU A 233 23.47 -25.60 -12.73
CA GLU A 233 24.04 -25.12 -13.99
C GLU A 233 22.98 -24.53 -14.93
N MET A 234 21.84 -25.20 -15.08
CA MET A 234 20.80 -24.82 -16.04
C MET A 234 19.82 -23.75 -15.55
N VAL A 235 19.59 -23.65 -14.23
CA VAL A 235 18.55 -22.77 -13.69
C VAL A 235 19.15 -21.62 -12.89
N ALA A 236 20.11 -21.92 -12.00
CA ALA A 236 20.65 -20.89 -11.12
C ALA A 236 21.69 -20.02 -11.84
N HIS A 237 22.46 -20.56 -12.79
CA HIS A 237 23.46 -19.82 -13.56
C HIS A 237 24.42 -18.97 -12.68
N GLY A 238 24.77 -19.47 -11.50
CA GLY A 238 25.63 -18.79 -10.53
C GLY A 238 24.94 -17.71 -9.67
N ASP A 239 23.63 -17.52 -9.78
CA ASP A 239 22.90 -16.64 -8.87
C ASP A 239 22.78 -17.29 -7.47
N PRO A 240 23.30 -16.66 -6.41
CA PRO A 240 23.40 -17.28 -5.10
C PRO A 240 22.03 -17.58 -4.47
N ASP A 241 21.00 -16.76 -4.73
CA ASP A 241 19.67 -16.97 -4.17
C ASP A 241 18.95 -18.12 -4.88
N GLU A 242 19.11 -18.23 -6.21
CA GLU A 242 18.63 -19.37 -6.99
C GLU A 242 19.34 -20.66 -6.59
N GLU A 243 20.66 -20.62 -6.41
CA GLU A 243 21.41 -21.79 -5.97
C GLU A 243 21.01 -22.23 -4.56
N GLU A 244 20.83 -21.30 -3.63
CA GLU A 244 20.36 -21.60 -2.27
C GLU A 244 19.00 -22.30 -2.31
N TYR A 245 18.06 -21.78 -3.11
CA TYR A 245 16.73 -22.36 -3.27
C TYR A 245 16.82 -23.81 -3.74
N TRP A 246 17.52 -24.08 -4.84
CA TRP A 246 17.60 -25.43 -5.39
C TRP A 246 18.39 -26.38 -4.50
N ARG A 247 19.50 -25.95 -3.89
CA ARG A 247 20.22 -26.77 -2.91
C ARG A 247 19.31 -27.20 -1.77
N ARG A 248 18.47 -26.30 -1.26
CA ARG A 248 17.53 -26.61 -0.20
C ARG A 248 16.42 -27.57 -0.65
N VAL A 249 15.86 -27.37 -1.85
CA VAL A 249 14.87 -28.30 -2.44
C VAL A 249 15.43 -29.72 -2.51
N TYR A 250 16.68 -29.88 -2.96
CA TYR A 250 17.32 -31.20 -3.04
C TYR A 250 17.65 -31.78 -1.66
N ALA A 251 18.15 -30.95 -0.74
CA ALA A 251 18.44 -31.37 0.64
C ALA A 251 17.19 -31.86 1.39
N GLU A 252 16.04 -31.26 1.11
CA GLU A 252 14.73 -31.63 1.68
C GLU A 252 13.98 -32.67 0.83
N ASN A 253 14.66 -33.38 -0.09
CA ASN A 253 14.06 -34.42 -0.93
C ASN A 253 12.82 -33.95 -1.73
N HIS A 254 12.87 -32.76 -2.31
CA HIS A 254 11.81 -32.16 -3.12
C HIS A 254 10.47 -32.12 -2.40
N PRO A 255 10.34 -31.29 -1.35
CA PRO A 255 9.11 -31.15 -0.61
C PRO A 255 7.98 -30.61 -1.51
N GLU A 256 6.76 -31.09 -1.30
CA GLU A 256 5.56 -30.64 -2.00
C GLU A 256 4.38 -30.47 -1.02
N PRO A 257 3.86 -29.25 -0.82
CA PRO A 257 4.38 -27.99 -1.34
C PRO A 257 5.76 -27.65 -0.74
N VAL A 258 6.53 -26.80 -1.44
CA VAL A 258 7.83 -26.33 -0.94
C VAL A 258 7.58 -25.39 0.26
N PRO A 259 8.18 -25.62 1.45
CA PRO A 259 7.90 -24.84 2.66
C PRO A 259 8.67 -23.51 2.73
N PHE A 260 9.29 -23.11 1.64
CA PHE A 260 10.06 -21.89 1.50
C PHE A 260 9.99 -21.43 0.04
N THR A 261 10.25 -20.15 -0.16
CA THR A 261 10.28 -19.57 -1.50
C THR A 261 11.24 -18.39 -1.54
N ARG A 262 11.45 -17.87 -2.74
CA ARG A 262 12.31 -16.70 -2.95
C ARG A 262 11.50 -15.43 -2.76
N CYS A 263 11.92 -14.57 -1.85
CA CYS A 263 11.21 -13.32 -1.61
C CYS A 263 11.65 -12.25 -2.63
N HIS A 264 10.88 -12.11 -3.72
CA HIS A 264 11.14 -11.09 -4.75
C HIS A 264 11.12 -9.66 -4.19
N THR A 265 10.28 -9.40 -3.19
CA THR A 265 10.23 -8.09 -2.51
C THR A 265 11.56 -7.79 -1.83
N CYS A 266 12.13 -8.74 -1.06
CA CYS A 266 13.44 -8.57 -0.43
C CYS A 266 14.57 -8.32 -1.44
N ALA A 267 14.51 -8.96 -2.61
CA ALA A 267 15.49 -8.76 -3.67
C ALA A 267 15.58 -7.30 -4.10
N CYS A 268 14.42 -6.64 -4.17
CA CYS A 268 14.28 -5.27 -4.68
C CYS A 268 14.16 -4.20 -3.60
N LEU A 269 14.02 -4.58 -2.33
CA LEU A 269 13.80 -3.66 -1.20
C LEU A 269 15.03 -2.82 -0.90
N ARG A 270 14.87 -1.51 -0.82
CA ARG A 270 15.94 -0.56 -0.50
C ARG A 270 15.47 0.45 0.53
N SER A 271 16.44 0.96 1.29
CA SER A 271 16.24 2.08 2.20
C SER A 271 16.76 3.38 1.56
N VAL A 272 16.14 4.52 1.91
CA VAL A 272 16.69 5.83 1.57
C VAL A 272 17.94 6.07 2.40
N VAL A 273 19.04 6.47 1.75
CA VAL A 273 20.30 6.81 2.43
C VAL A 273 20.64 8.29 2.31
N ALA A 274 20.14 8.97 1.28
CA ALA A 274 20.27 10.40 1.12
C ALA A 274 19.09 11.00 0.36
N TYR A 275 18.87 12.30 0.52
CA TYR A 275 17.87 13.03 -0.23
C TYR A 275 18.35 14.43 -0.61
N GLN A 276 17.75 15.00 -1.65
CA GLN A 276 17.95 16.35 -2.11
C GLN A 276 16.59 17.04 -2.25
N ARG A 277 16.47 18.24 -1.68
CA ARG A 277 15.36 19.16 -1.92
C ARG A 277 15.47 19.77 -3.32
N VAL A 278 14.45 19.61 -4.16
CA VAL A 278 14.43 20.19 -5.52
C VAL A 278 13.56 21.44 -5.57
N GLY A 279 12.33 21.37 -5.06
CA GLY A 279 11.41 22.50 -5.04
C GLY A 279 9.96 22.11 -5.32
N TRP A 280 9.07 23.10 -5.28
CA TRP A 280 7.66 22.93 -5.65
C TRP A 280 7.52 22.58 -7.13
N VAL A 281 6.66 21.60 -7.45
CA VAL A 281 6.45 21.11 -8.82
C VAL A 281 5.81 22.20 -9.69
N ALA A 282 4.79 22.88 -9.18
CA ALA A 282 4.26 24.10 -9.77
C ALA A 282 4.34 25.28 -8.79
N PRO A 283 4.40 26.53 -9.28
CA PRO A 283 4.30 27.70 -8.41
C PRO A 283 3.00 27.64 -7.60
N LYS A 284 3.10 27.88 -6.29
CA LYS A 284 1.89 28.00 -5.46
C LYS A 284 1.00 29.10 -6.04
N PRO A 285 -0.32 28.86 -6.21
CA PRO A 285 -1.23 29.92 -6.57
C PRO A 285 -1.09 31.01 -5.52
N LYS A 286 -0.99 32.27 -5.97
CA LYS A 286 -0.98 33.42 -5.06
C LYS A 286 -2.19 33.25 -4.13
N PRO A 287 -2.01 33.31 -2.80
CA PRO A 287 -3.12 33.15 -1.89
C PRO A 287 -4.23 34.10 -2.35
N ILE A 288 -5.38 33.54 -2.70
CA ILE A 288 -6.58 34.34 -2.96
C ILE A 288 -6.76 35.12 -1.67
N LYS A 289 -6.49 36.43 -1.72
CA LYS A 289 -6.64 37.29 -0.54
C LYS A 289 -8.02 36.97 0.02
N PRO A 290 -8.14 36.59 1.30
CA PRO A 290 -9.44 36.29 1.87
C PRO A 290 -10.34 37.46 1.51
N VAL A 291 -11.40 37.17 0.74
CA VAL A 291 -12.43 38.16 0.45
C VAL A 291 -12.94 38.53 1.82
N LYS A 292 -12.50 39.68 2.35
CA LYS A 292 -13.02 40.20 3.61
C LYS A 292 -14.53 40.15 3.44
N PRO A 293 -15.27 39.36 4.25
CA PRO A 293 -16.72 39.29 4.12
C PRO A 293 -17.20 40.74 4.13
N LYS A 294 -17.96 41.13 3.10
CA LYS A 294 -18.50 42.49 3.03
C LYS A 294 -19.17 42.76 4.38
N PRO A 295 -18.82 43.85 5.07
CA PRO A 295 -19.47 44.16 6.35
C PRO A 295 -20.98 44.11 6.13
N PRO A 296 -21.73 43.43 7.01
CA PRO A 296 -23.17 43.32 6.86
C PRO A 296 -23.76 44.72 6.73
N ARG A 297 -24.69 44.90 5.78
CA ARG A 297 -25.31 46.20 5.53
C ARG A 297 -25.93 46.70 6.84
N ARG A 298 -25.88 48.02 7.07
CA ARG A 298 -26.42 48.67 8.28
C ARG A 298 -27.85 48.22 8.60
N GLU A 299 -28.69 48.05 7.57
CA GLU A 299 -30.06 47.53 7.71
C GLU A 299 -30.13 46.11 8.28
N THR A 300 -29.19 45.24 7.92
CA THR A 300 -29.12 43.86 8.45
C THR A 300 -28.74 43.88 9.92
N LEU A 301 -27.80 44.74 10.32
CA LEU A 301 -27.42 44.94 11.72
C LEU A 301 -28.57 45.57 12.53
N GLN A 302 -29.29 46.54 11.95
CA GLN A 302 -30.46 47.17 12.59
C GLN A 302 -31.59 46.17 12.82
N ARG A 303 -31.92 45.33 11.83
CA ARG A 303 -32.91 44.26 12.01
C ARG A 303 -32.50 43.26 13.08
N ARG A 304 -31.21 42.89 13.11
CA ARG A 304 -30.69 41.97 14.13
C ARG A 304 -30.71 42.60 15.53
N LEU A 305 -30.40 43.89 15.63
CA LEU A 305 -30.48 44.65 16.88
C LEU A 305 -31.92 44.72 17.38
N GLN A 306 -32.88 45.12 16.53
CA GLN A 306 -34.30 45.15 16.91
C GLN A 306 -34.82 43.78 17.37
N LYS A 307 -34.40 42.71 16.69
CA LYS A 307 -34.78 41.35 17.08
C LYS A 307 -34.24 41.02 18.47
N LEU A 308 -32.96 41.27 18.72
CA LEU A 308 -32.33 41.01 20.02
C LEU A 308 -32.92 41.88 21.13
N GLU A 309 -33.25 43.14 20.84
CA GLU A 309 -33.93 44.04 21.77
C GLU A 309 -35.34 43.54 22.11
N SER A 310 -36.07 43.01 21.12
CA SER A 310 -37.39 42.42 21.36
C SER A 310 -37.31 41.12 22.18
N GLU A 311 -36.33 40.26 21.90
CA GLU A 311 -36.09 39.03 22.66
C GLU A 311 -35.67 39.37 24.10
N ALA A 312 -34.82 40.38 24.29
CA ALA A 312 -34.42 40.87 25.61
C ALA A 312 -35.60 41.46 26.40
N ALA A 313 -36.50 42.19 25.73
CA ALA A 313 -37.72 42.70 26.37
C ALA A 313 -38.65 41.57 26.81
N GLN A 314 -38.83 40.54 25.97
CA GLN A 314 -39.62 39.35 26.31
C GLN A 314 -39.02 38.61 27.52
N LEU A 315 -37.70 38.42 27.54
CA LEU A 315 -37.02 37.77 28.67
C LEU A 315 -37.13 38.57 29.96
N ARG A 316 -37.04 39.91 29.90
CA ARG A 316 -37.26 40.79 31.06
C ARG A 316 -38.69 40.69 31.59
N GLU A 317 -39.67 40.56 30.71
CA GLU A 317 -41.06 40.37 31.10
C GLU A 317 -41.29 39.00 31.72
N GLN A 318 -40.67 37.94 31.16
CA GLN A 318 -40.68 36.61 31.79
C GLN A 318 -40.05 36.63 33.18
N LEU A 319 -38.93 37.35 33.36
CA LEU A 319 -38.29 37.52 34.67
C LEU A 319 -39.16 38.27 35.68
N LYS A 320 -39.98 39.24 35.25
CA LYS A 320 -40.93 39.91 36.13
C LYS A 320 -42.10 39.02 36.55
N ASN A 321 -42.52 38.12 35.66
CA ASN A 321 -43.65 37.22 35.88
C ASN A 321 -43.23 35.89 36.52
N LEU A 322 -41.93 35.65 36.68
CA LEU A 322 -41.41 34.56 37.49
C LEU A 322 -41.61 34.90 38.98
N PRO A 323 -42.11 33.97 39.80
CA PRO A 323 -42.16 34.16 41.25
C PRO A 323 -40.75 34.44 41.75
N ARG A 324 -40.56 35.44 42.61
CA ARG A 324 -39.30 35.61 43.34
C ARG A 324 -39.02 34.30 44.06
N GLU A 325 -37.88 33.66 43.75
CA GLU A 325 -37.42 32.50 44.48
C GLU A 325 -37.42 32.84 45.98
N ALA A 326 -38.18 32.07 46.74
CA ALA A 326 -38.23 32.19 48.18
C ALA A 326 -36.84 31.85 48.73
N ASP A 327 -36.27 32.81 49.45
CA ASP A 327 -35.08 32.62 50.28
C ASP A 327 -35.27 31.36 51.13
N PRO A 328 -34.39 30.35 51.05
CA PRO A 328 -34.34 29.33 52.07
C PRO A 328 -33.83 30.00 53.36
N GLY A 329 -34.75 30.25 54.29
CA GLY A 329 -34.41 30.57 55.69
C GLY A 329 -33.41 29.54 56.26
N SER A 330 -32.59 29.88 57.26
CA SER A 330 -33.09 30.24 58.59
C SER A 330 -34.23 29.26 58.94
N GLU A 331 -33.97 28.05 59.45
CA GLU A 331 -33.26 27.65 60.66
C GLU A 331 -32.82 26.17 60.56
#